data_AF-A0A8C3JSY6-F1
#
_entry.id   AF-A0A8C3JSY6-F1
#
_cell.length_a   1.000
_cell.length_b   1.000
_cell.length_c   1.000
_cell.angle_alpha   90.00
_cell.angle_beta   90.00
_cell.angle_gamma   90.00
#
_symmetry.space_group_name_H-M   'P 1'
#
loop_
_entity.id
_entity.type
_entity.pdbx_description
1 polymer ?
#
loop_
_entity_poly.entity_id
_entity_poly.type
_entity_poly.pdbx_seq_one_letter_code
_entity_poly.pdbx_strand_id
1 'polypeptide(L)'
;MLPPCRAVLAGQALTGVARAMLPPCRAVLGGRALPAAGGAALGGWSLWRPALLLLLRPGGRQPAFSTSCARCSKNRRLRQKRVISERKLTRYFVDHRKVRVVGGQGGGGGHSFYSEPRKIFGGPDGGNGGDGGHVILKADRQMKSLSSVLPFYQGFHGEKGGSKNCYGANGAYMYVKVPVGTLVKEDGKVVADLTQHGEEYVAAYGGAGGKGNRFFLSNENRAPTLFTPGEPGQERVLHLELKTTAHAGLVGFPNAGKSSLLRAISNAKPAVAAYPFTTLNPHVGVVCYQDYEQVAVADIPGLIKGAHQNRGLGMAFLRHIERCCFLLYVVDLSVSQPWTQLQDLKYELEQYKKGLSERPRVVIGNKIDLAQSRINLPLLKEHTDDRVIALSALTGDNLEELLLHLRELYDAYVKTEQSRGQSPVKW
;
A
#
# COMPACT_ATOMS: atom_id res chain seq x y z
N MET A 1 12.74 -59.34 34.94
CA MET A 1 14.12 -58.86 35.07
C MET A 1 14.08 -57.38 35.38
N LEU A 2 14.22 -57.04 36.67
CA LEU A 2 14.43 -55.70 37.25
C LEU A 2 15.96 -55.40 37.24
N PRO A 3 16.48 -54.16 37.45
CA PRO A 3 15.92 -53.12 38.32
C PRO A 3 16.02 -51.64 37.84
N PRO A 4 15.48 -50.69 38.64
CA PRO A 4 15.63 -49.24 38.52
C PRO A 4 16.81 -48.71 39.36
N CYS A 5 17.29 -47.48 39.10
CA CYS A 5 18.19 -46.78 40.02
C CYS A 5 17.90 -45.28 40.14
N ARG A 6 17.61 -44.87 41.37
CA ARG A 6 17.65 -43.51 41.94
C ARG A 6 19.06 -43.26 42.52
N ALA A 7 19.58 -42.05 42.36
CA ALA A 7 20.52 -41.36 43.28
C ALA A 7 20.52 -39.88 42.84
N VAL A 8 20.07 -38.86 43.58
CA VAL A 8 20.47 -38.30 44.89
C VAL A 8 21.95 -37.91 44.95
N LEU A 9 22.20 -36.58 44.95
CA LEU A 9 23.21 -35.77 45.67
C LEU A 9 23.04 -34.33 45.14
N ALA A 10 22.38 -33.38 45.82
CA ALA A 10 22.78 -32.65 47.04
C ALA A 10 24.15 -31.97 46.93
N GLY A 11 24.18 -30.62 46.96
CA GLY A 11 25.37 -29.87 47.36
C GLY A 11 25.56 -28.46 46.78
N GLN A 12 25.05 -27.46 47.51
CA GLN A 12 25.69 -26.14 47.79
C GLN A 12 25.93 -25.18 46.60
N ALA A 13 25.18 -24.09 46.44
CA ALA A 13 25.23 -22.82 47.21
C ALA A 13 26.65 -22.23 47.34
N LEU A 14 26.89 -21.09 46.68
CA LEU A 14 27.51 -19.87 47.23
C LEU A 14 27.63 -18.79 46.14
N THR A 15 27.10 -17.59 46.46
CA THR A 15 27.60 -16.23 46.13
C THR A 15 27.89 -15.88 44.65
N GLY A 16 27.33 -14.84 44.04
CA GLY A 16 26.97 -13.51 44.53
C GLY A 16 27.55 -12.47 43.55
N VAL A 17 26.90 -11.30 43.43
CA VAL A 17 27.42 -10.05 42.83
C VAL A 17 27.47 -10.06 41.28
N ALA A 18 27.03 -9.08 40.48
CA ALA A 18 26.51 -7.73 40.69
C ALA A 18 25.49 -7.38 39.59
N ARG A 19 24.54 -6.54 40.00
CA ARG A 19 23.52 -5.85 39.20
C ARG A 19 24.15 -4.55 38.69
N ALA A 20 24.22 -4.34 37.37
CA ALA A 20 24.57 -3.03 36.80
C ALA A 20 23.33 -2.43 36.12
N MET A 21 22.71 -1.49 36.83
CA MET A 21 21.73 -0.55 36.31
C MET A 21 22.44 0.51 35.46
N LEU A 22 21.94 0.78 34.26
CA LEU A 22 22.28 1.98 33.48
C LEU A 22 21.18 3.03 33.68
N PRO A 23 21.50 4.27 34.09
CA PRO A 23 20.53 5.36 34.23
C PRO A 23 20.42 6.23 32.96
N PRO A 24 19.39 7.09 32.87
CA PRO A 24 18.98 7.75 31.63
C PRO A 24 19.72 9.06 31.35
N CYS A 25 19.95 9.35 30.06
CA CYS A 25 20.48 10.63 29.59
C CYS A 25 19.47 11.75 29.80
N ARG A 26 19.89 12.78 30.55
CA ARG A 26 19.17 14.04 30.78
C ARG A 26 19.88 15.17 30.01
N ALA A 27 19.07 16.05 29.43
CA ALA A 27 19.45 17.23 28.69
C ALA A 27 20.32 18.22 29.48
N VAL A 28 21.25 18.89 28.80
CA VAL A 28 21.87 20.14 29.25
C VAL A 28 21.83 21.17 28.11
N LEU A 29 21.19 22.30 28.42
CA LEU A 29 21.21 23.57 27.71
C LEU A 29 22.45 24.38 28.14
N GLY A 30 23.03 25.12 27.20
CA GLY A 30 24.07 26.15 27.40
C GLY A 30 24.97 26.18 26.16
N GLY A 31 25.16 27.27 25.43
CA GLY A 31 25.09 28.68 25.77
C GLY A 31 26.44 29.32 25.44
N ARG A 32 26.54 29.92 24.24
CA ARG A 32 27.52 30.93 23.76
C ARG A 32 29.03 30.73 24.03
N ALA A 33 29.84 30.80 22.98
CA ALA A 33 30.83 31.87 22.76
C ALA A 33 31.57 31.71 21.41
N LEU A 34 31.74 32.85 20.73
CA LEU A 34 32.69 33.07 19.64
C LEU A 34 34.14 32.88 20.13
N PRO A 35 35.11 32.71 19.23
CA PRO A 35 35.93 33.89 18.92
C PRO A 35 36.16 34.11 17.43
N ALA A 36 36.51 35.36 17.15
CA ALA A 36 36.80 35.93 15.85
C ALA A 36 38.30 35.89 15.52
N ALA A 37 38.55 36.06 14.22
CA ALA A 37 39.60 36.88 13.60
C ALA A 37 40.97 36.25 13.22
N GLY A 38 41.35 36.57 11.97
CA GLY A 38 42.67 36.46 11.35
C GLY A 38 42.64 35.54 10.13
N GLY A 39 42.68 35.95 8.86
CA GLY A 39 42.97 37.24 8.23
C GLY A 39 44.00 37.05 7.10
N ALA A 40 43.59 37.23 5.83
CA ALA A 40 44.37 37.64 4.63
C ALA A 40 43.63 37.16 3.35
N ALA A 41 42.96 38.05 2.60
CA ALA A 41 43.45 38.80 1.43
C ALA A 41 43.50 37.89 0.16
N LEU A 42 42.84 38.17 -0.97
CA LEU A 42 42.91 39.36 -1.82
C LEU A 42 41.75 39.43 -2.85
N GLY A 43 41.17 40.63 -3.01
CA GLY A 43 40.86 41.26 -4.32
C GLY A 43 39.55 40.87 -5.03
N GLY A 44 38.74 41.76 -5.61
CA GLY A 44 38.78 43.22 -5.72
C GLY A 44 37.47 43.72 -6.39
N TRP A 45 37.11 44.96 -6.06
CA TRP A 45 36.34 45.99 -6.80
C TRP A 45 34.89 45.65 -7.25
N SER A 46 33.85 46.38 -6.85
CA SER A 46 33.58 47.74 -7.35
C SER A 46 32.42 48.48 -6.62
N LEU A 47 32.63 49.79 -6.40
CA LEU A 47 31.72 50.97 -6.30
C LEU A 47 30.43 50.94 -5.42
N TRP A 48 30.37 51.65 -4.27
CA TRP A 48 30.05 53.10 -4.00
C TRP A 48 28.56 53.48 -4.24
N ARG A 49 27.66 53.49 -3.23
CA ARG A 49 27.27 54.54 -2.21
C ARG A 49 26.34 55.67 -2.74
N PRO A 50 25.55 56.42 -1.92
CA PRO A 50 24.92 56.14 -0.60
C PRO A 50 23.47 56.72 -0.43
N ALA A 51 22.97 56.68 0.81
CA ALA A 51 21.64 57.05 1.33
C ALA A 51 21.33 58.56 1.50
N LEU A 52 20.05 58.90 1.74
CA LEU A 52 19.65 60.09 2.52
C LEU A 52 18.34 59.84 3.31
N LEU A 53 18.27 60.50 4.47
CA LEU A 53 17.37 60.36 5.63
C LEU A 53 16.33 61.50 5.71
N LEU A 54 15.47 61.44 6.76
CA LEU A 54 14.60 62.47 7.41
C LEU A 54 13.10 62.43 7.00
N LEU A 55 12.14 62.04 7.86
CA LEU A 55 11.61 62.56 9.16
C LEU A 55 10.47 63.60 9.00
N LEU A 56 9.29 63.29 9.55
CA LEU A 56 8.48 64.13 10.49
C LEU A 56 7.09 63.49 10.79
N ARG A 57 6.73 63.40 12.09
CA ARG A 57 5.37 63.20 12.68
C ARG A 57 4.79 64.61 13.06
N PRO A 58 3.66 64.84 13.81
CA PRO A 58 2.58 63.98 14.40
C PRO A 58 1.12 64.57 14.38
N GLY A 59 0.15 63.80 14.91
CA GLY A 59 -1.07 64.29 15.63
C GLY A 59 -2.39 64.31 14.84
N GLY A 60 -3.57 63.91 15.32
CA GLY A 60 -4.07 63.41 16.60
C GLY A 60 -5.62 63.30 16.58
N ARG A 61 -6.19 62.67 17.62
CA ARG A 61 -7.63 62.54 18.03
C ARG A 61 -8.42 61.27 17.64
N GLN A 62 -8.71 60.47 18.66
CA GLN A 62 -9.89 59.61 18.85
C GLN A 62 -10.89 60.33 19.81
N PRO A 63 -12.07 59.79 20.19
CA PRO A 63 -13.01 58.86 19.52
C PRO A 63 -14.46 59.40 19.50
N ALA A 64 -15.37 58.76 18.76
CA ALA A 64 -16.80 58.81 19.07
C ALA A 64 -17.40 57.41 18.93
N PHE A 65 -17.92 56.89 20.03
CA PHE A 65 -18.79 55.73 20.09
C PHE A 65 -20.11 56.04 19.36
N SER A 66 -20.54 55.16 18.47
CA SER A 66 -21.95 55.03 18.12
C SER A 66 -22.27 53.57 17.83
N THR A 67 -23.13 53.02 18.69
CA THR A 67 -23.81 51.75 18.56
C THR A 67 -24.88 51.83 17.48
N SER A 68 -24.73 51.05 16.41
CA SER A 68 -25.80 50.28 15.75
C SER A 68 -25.36 49.84 14.36
N CYS A 69 -25.29 48.53 14.15
CA CYS A 69 -26.13 47.81 13.19
C CYS A 69 -25.53 46.41 12.99
N ALA A 70 -26.23 45.42 13.52
CA ALA A 70 -25.99 44.02 13.23
C ALA A 70 -26.31 43.76 11.76
N ARG A 71 -25.28 43.41 10.96
CA ARG A 71 -25.29 42.48 9.80
C ARG A 71 -24.14 42.81 8.84
N CYS A 72 -22.97 42.25 9.11
CA CYS A 72 -22.02 41.94 8.03
C CYS A 72 -21.00 40.89 8.52
N SER A 73 -21.48 39.68 8.76
CA SER A 73 -20.63 38.49 8.73
C SER A 73 -20.17 38.29 7.28
N LYS A 74 -19.05 38.91 6.92
CA LYS A 74 -18.36 38.61 5.66
C LYS A 74 -17.89 37.17 5.74
N ASN A 75 -18.64 36.29 5.09
CA ASN A 75 -18.26 34.93 4.73
C ASN A 75 -16.79 34.92 4.29
N ARG A 76 -15.90 34.38 5.15
CA ARG A 76 -14.60 33.87 4.73
C ARG A 76 -14.91 32.69 3.81
N ARG A 77 -15.14 32.98 2.52
CA ARG A 77 -15.31 31.97 1.47
C ARG A 77 -14.11 31.04 1.58
N LEU A 78 -14.38 29.78 1.92
CA LEU A 78 -13.43 28.69 1.88
C LEU A 78 -12.67 28.80 0.56
N ARG A 79 -11.34 28.96 0.65
CA ARG A 79 -10.44 28.95 -0.50
C ARG A 79 -10.76 27.67 -1.29
N GLN A 80 -11.41 27.80 -2.44
CA GLN A 80 -11.74 26.68 -3.30
C GLN A 80 -10.43 25.94 -3.58
N LYS A 81 -10.27 24.74 -3.02
CA LYS A 81 -9.16 23.85 -3.35
C LYS A 81 -9.15 23.72 -4.86
N ARG A 82 -8.00 23.96 -5.49
CA ARG A 82 -7.82 23.73 -6.93
C ARG A 82 -8.28 22.31 -7.23
N VAL A 83 -9.33 22.20 -8.05
CA VAL A 83 -9.85 20.92 -8.55
C VAL A 83 -8.70 20.27 -9.30
N ILE A 84 -8.14 19.20 -8.71
CA ILE A 84 -7.19 18.34 -9.40
C ILE A 84 -7.94 17.80 -10.62
N SER A 85 -7.35 17.88 -11.81
CA SER A 85 -8.01 17.49 -13.06
C SER A 85 -8.61 16.08 -12.96
N GLU A 86 -9.85 15.92 -13.45
CA GLU A 86 -10.65 14.69 -13.39
C GLU A 86 -9.92 13.44 -13.94
N ARG A 87 -8.96 13.65 -14.86
CA ARG A 87 -8.06 12.60 -15.40
C ARG A 87 -7.08 12.02 -14.38
N LYS A 88 -6.83 12.72 -13.27
CA LYS A 88 -5.93 12.29 -12.19
C LYS A 88 -6.65 11.48 -11.11
N LEU A 89 -7.98 11.63 -10.97
CA LEU A 89 -8.84 10.91 -10.02
C LEU A 89 -9.39 9.59 -10.58
N THR A 90 -9.35 9.42 -11.90
CA THR A 90 -9.84 8.24 -12.65
C THR A 90 -8.79 7.15 -12.89
N ARG A 91 -7.76 7.04 -12.05
CA ARG A 91 -6.99 5.79 -12.01
C ARG A 91 -7.78 4.76 -11.21
N TYR A 92 -8.67 4.09 -11.94
CA TYR A 92 -9.49 2.96 -11.51
C TYR A 92 -8.74 2.01 -10.59
N PHE A 93 -9.44 1.50 -9.58
CA PHE A 93 -9.04 0.30 -8.86
C PHE A 93 -8.99 -0.85 -9.89
N VAL A 94 -7.79 -1.37 -10.15
CA VAL A 94 -7.52 -2.48 -11.08
C VAL A 94 -7.02 -3.66 -10.26
N ASP A 95 -7.73 -4.78 -10.38
CA ASP A 95 -7.44 -6.02 -9.64
C ASP A 95 -6.73 -7.07 -10.47
N HIS A 96 -6.83 -6.98 -11.79
CA HIS A 96 -6.10 -7.86 -12.71
C HIS A 96 -5.27 -7.03 -13.66
N ARG A 97 -3.99 -7.38 -13.82
CA ARG A 97 -3.11 -6.73 -14.78
C ARG A 97 -2.14 -7.70 -15.42
N LYS A 98 -2.08 -7.66 -16.75
CA LYS A 98 -1.04 -8.34 -17.53
C LYS A 98 0.19 -7.44 -17.60
N VAL A 99 1.34 -7.98 -17.22
CA VAL A 99 2.62 -7.25 -17.14
C VAL A 99 3.68 -8.06 -17.87
N ARG A 100 4.36 -7.42 -18.82
CA ARG A 100 5.54 -7.96 -19.48
C ARG A 100 6.79 -7.52 -18.71
N VAL A 101 7.56 -8.48 -18.23
CA VAL A 101 8.78 -8.24 -17.45
C VAL A 101 9.97 -8.79 -18.21
N VAL A 102 11.02 -7.99 -18.34
CA VAL A 102 12.26 -8.37 -19.02
C VAL A 102 13.43 -8.09 -18.08
N GLY A 103 14.23 -9.11 -17.79
CA GLY A 103 15.47 -8.94 -17.02
C GLY A 103 16.48 -8.08 -17.78
N GLY A 104 17.40 -7.44 -17.05
CA GLY A 104 18.53 -6.76 -17.68
C GLY A 104 19.38 -7.73 -18.49
N GLN A 105 19.87 -7.30 -19.65
CA GLN A 105 20.87 -8.05 -20.41
C GLN A 105 22.23 -7.99 -19.70
N GLY A 106 22.97 -9.10 -19.69
CA GLY A 106 24.35 -9.13 -19.22
C GLY A 106 25.27 -8.33 -20.16
N GLY A 107 26.28 -7.68 -19.58
CA GLY A 107 27.30 -6.99 -20.35
C GLY A 107 28.20 -7.96 -21.11
N GLY A 108 28.68 -7.58 -22.29
CA GLY A 108 29.60 -8.42 -23.06
C GLY A 108 31.00 -8.51 -22.43
N GLY A 109 31.68 -9.64 -22.63
CA GLY A 109 33.10 -9.76 -22.33
C GLY A 109 33.95 -8.84 -23.23
N GLY A 110 35.02 -8.30 -22.66
CA GLY A 110 36.02 -7.52 -23.39
C GLY A 110 37.01 -8.42 -24.13
N HIS A 111 37.37 -8.02 -25.34
CA HIS A 111 38.51 -8.59 -26.07
C HIS A 111 39.60 -7.52 -26.16
N SER A 112 40.66 -7.68 -25.38
CA SER A 112 41.81 -6.79 -25.43
C SER A 112 43.08 -7.51 -25.01
N PHE A 113 44.20 -6.97 -25.49
CA PHE A 113 45.53 -7.39 -25.08
C PHE A 113 46.24 -6.19 -24.46
N TYR A 114 47.01 -6.47 -23.42
CA TYR A 114 47.77 -5.46 -22.73
C TYR A 114 48.82 -4.87 -23.67
N SER A 115 48.93 -3.55 -23.73
CA SER A 115 49.92 -2.87 -24.56
C SER A 115 50.67 -1.83 -23.74
N GLU A 116 52.00 -1.96 -23.73
CA GLU A 116 52.92 -1.04 -23.07
C GLU A 116 54.08 -0.70 -24.01
N PRO A 117 54.61 0.53 -23.96
CA PRO A 117 55.84 0.87 -24.65
C PRO A 117 56.96 -0.10 -24.28
N ARG A 118 57.69 -0.62 -25.27
CA ARG A 118 58.80 -1.59 -25.13
C ARG A 118 58.40 -3.00 -24.71
N LYS A 119 57.11 -3.34 -24.69
CA LYS A 119 56.61 -4.71 -24.49
C LYS A 119 55.97 -5.22 -25.79
N ILE A 120 56.67 -6.13 -26.47
CA ILE A 120 56.27 -6.62 -27.80
C ILE A 120 55.01 -7.51 -27.71
N PHE A 121 54.91 -8.35 -26.66
CA PHE A 121 53.77 -9.23 -26.43
C PHE A 121 53.20 -9.02 -25.03
N GLY A 122 51.99 -8.47 -24.96
CA GLY A 122 51.20 -8.42 -23.72
C GLY A 122 50.22 -9.58 -23.64
N GLY A 123 49.93 -10.01 -22.42
CA GLY A 123 48.89 -11.01 -22.16
C GLY A 123 47.48 -10.45 -22.40
N PRO A 124 46.46 -11.32 -22.43
CA PRO A 124 45.07 -10.89 -22.53
C PRO A 124 44.67 -10.06 -21.29
N ASP A 125 44.00 -8.93 -21.52
CA ASP A 125 43.57 -8.02 -20.45
C ASP A 125 42.09 -7.60 -20.58
N GLY A 126 41.30 -8.32 -21.35
CA GLY A 126 39.86 -8.07 -21.47
C GLY A 126 39.11 -8.56 -20.24
N GLY A 127 38.39 -7.64 -19.58
CA GLY A 127 37.55 -7.93 -18.43
C GLY A 127 36.23 -8.63 -18.80
N ASN A 128 35.59 -9.25 -17.81
CA ASN A 128 34.23 -9.78 -17.94
C ASN A 128 33.21 -8.64 -17.93
N GLY A 129 32.08 -8.83 -18.60
CA GLY A 129 30.92 -7.95 -18.46
C GLY A 129 30.19 -8.19 -17.14
N GLY A 130 29.46 -7.17 -16.69
CA GLY A 130 28.62 -7.25 -15.49
C GLY A 130 27.31 -7.98 -15.73
N ASP A 131 26.71 -8.51 -14.68
CA ASP A 131 25.42 -9.19 -14.76
C ASP A 131 24.27 -8.21 -14.96
N GLY A 132 23.21 -8.67 -15.63
CA GLY A 132 21.97 -7.90 -15.78
C GLY A 132 21.16 -7.84 -14.48
N GLY A 133 20.53 -6.70 -14.24
CA GLY A 133 19.67 -6.47 -13.08
C GLY A 133 18.39 -7.30 -13.13
N HIS A 134 18.03 -7.93 -12.01
CA HIS A 134 16.78 -8.65 -11.83
C HIS A 134 15.58 -7.71 -11.69
N VAL A 135 14.41 -8.17 -12.12
CA VAL A 135 13.12 -7.51 -11.86
C VAL A 135 12.42 -8.27 -10.74
N ILE A 136 12.16 -7.58 -9.62
CA ILE A 136 11.65 -8.17 -8.38
C ILE A 136 10.31 -7.52 -8.06
N LEU A 137 9.26 -8.33 -7.90
CA LEU A 137 7.98 -7.88 -7.35
C LEU A 137 8.08 -7.84 -5.83
N LYS A 138 7.72 -6.71 -5.22
CA LYS A 138 7.77 -6.52 -3.77
C LYS A 138 6.40 -6.11 -3.24
N ALA A 139 5.89 -6.88 -2.28
CA ALA A 139 4.61 -6.62 -1.65
C ALA A 139 4.67 -5.40 -0.71
N ASP A 140 3.87 -4.38 -0.98
CA ASP A 140 3.81 -3.14 -0.22
C ASP A 140 2.38 -2.93 0.34
N ARG A 141 2.26 -2.69 1.65
CA ARG A 141 0.97 -2.44 2.33
C ARG A 141 0.36 -1.10 1.94
N GLN A 142 1.18 -0.14 1.53
CA GLN A 142 0.70 1.16 1.09
C GLN A 142 -0.01 1.09 -0.27
N MET A 143 0.28 0.05 -1.05
CA MET A 143 -0.32 -0.18 -2.36
C MET A 143 -1.61 -0.98 -2.20
N LYS A 144 -2.74 -0.39 -2.61
CA LYS A 144 -4.06 -1.02 -2.48
C LYS A 144 -4.62 -1.55 -3.80
N SER A 145 -4.03 -1.19 -4.93
CA SER A 145 -4.49 -1.57 -6.27
C SER A 145 -3.32 -1.79 -7.23
N LEU A 146 -3.51 -2.58 -8.29
CA LEU A 146 -2.54 -2.78 -9.37
C LEU A 146 -2.58 -1.66 -10.43
N SER A 147 -3.31 -0.58 -10.17
CA SER A 147 -3.40 0.58 -11.07
C SER A 147 -2.07 1.30 -11.28
N SER A 148 -1.20 1.28 -10.25
CA SER A 148 0.15 1.85 -10.25
C SER A 148 1.18 1.03 -11.00
N VAL A 149 0.94 -0.27 -11.17
CA VAL A 149 1.85 -1.19 -11.89
C VAL A 149 1.81 -0.84 -13.38
N LEU A 150 2.95 -0.75 -14.07
CA LEU A 150 3.01 -0.47 -15.50
C LEU A 150 2.85 -1.78 -16.31
N PRO A 151 2.40 -1.71 -17.58
CA PRO A 151 2.27 -2.91 -18.41
C PRO A 151 3.62 -3.52 -18.84
N PHE A 152 4.72 -2.76 -18.74
CA PHE A 152 6.05 -3.19 -19.16
C PHE A 152 7.10 -2.72 -18.15
N TYR A 153 8.02 -3.62 -17.80
CA TYR A 153 9.21 -3.34 -16.98
C TYR A 153 10.44 -4.00 -17.59
N GLN A 154 11.57 -3.30 -17.52
CA GLN A 154 12.85 -3.76 -18.00
C GLN A 154 13.93 -3.52 -16.93
N GLY A 155 14.65 -4.58 -16.56
CA GLY A 155 15.78 -4.50 -15.64
C GLY A 155 16.96 -3.71 -16.23
N PHE A 156 17.81 -3.16 -15.38
CA PHE A 156 18.99 -2.43 -15.81
C PHE A 156 20.03 -3.37 -16.41
N HIS A 157 20.61 -2.99 -17.55
CA HIS A 157 21.64 -3.78 -18.22
C HIS A 157 22.97 -3.78 -17.45
N GLY A 158 23.73 -4.85 -17.57
CA GLY A 158 25.13 -4.91 -17.12
C GLY A 158 26.05 -4.19 -18.10
N GLU A 159 27.12 -3.60 -17.60
CA GLU A 159 28.10 -2.91 -18.44
C GLU A 159 29.10 -3.89 -19.09
N LYS A 160 29.63 -3.50 -20.25
CA LYS A 160 30.63 -4.30 -20.97
C LYS A 160 31.97 -4.31 -20.21
N GLY A 161 32.67 -5.44 -20.25
CA GLY A 161 34.06 -5.52 -19.80
C GLY A 161 34.98 -4.66 -20.66
N GLY A 162 35.90 -3.95 -20.01
CA GLY A 162 36.89 -3.07 -20.63
C GLY A 162 38.28 -3.69 -20.75
N SER A 163 39.23 -2.91 -21.24
CA SER A 163 40.65 -3.25 -21.22
C SER A 163 41.26 -3.08 -19.84
N LYS A 164 42.53 -3.46 -19.67
CA LYS A 164 43.27 -3.35 -18.40
C LYS A 164 42.61 -4.12 -17.25
N ASN A 165 41.96 -5.24 -17.55
CA ASN A 165 41.22 -6.09 -16.61
C ASN A 165 40.04 -5.37 -15.94
N CYS A 166 39.46 -4.38 -16.61
CA CYS A 166 38.30 -3.66 -16.11
C CYS A 166 37.04 -4.52 -16.27
N TYR A 167 36.46 -4.96 -15.15
CA TYR A 167 35.18 -5.65 -15.13
C TYR A 167 34.02 -4.66 -15.30
N GLY A 168 33.00 -5.03 -16.06
CA GLY A 168 31.79 -4.23 -16.19
C GLY A 168 30.96 -4.22 -14.90
N ALA A 169 30.32 -3.08 -14.60
CA ALA A 169 29.42 -2.97 -13.46
C ALA A 169 28.14 -3.80 -13.65
N ASN A 170 27.62 -4.35 -12.55
CA ASN A 170 26.35 -5.07 -12.55
C ASN A 170 25.17 -4.10 -12.67
N GLY A 171 24.13 -4.53 -13.38
CA GLY A 171 22.87 -3.81 -13.46
C GLY A 171 22.16 -3.79 -12.10
N ALA A 172 21.62 -2.64 -11.71
CA ALA A 172 20.85 -2.49 -10.48
C ALA A 172 19.55 -3.33 -10.51
N TYR A 173 19.09 -3.78 -9.34
CA TYR A 173 17.79 -4.46 -9.23
C TYR A 173 16.64 -3.48 -9.39
N MET A 174 15.60 -3.89 -10.13
CA MET A 174 14.38 -3.13 -10.28
C MET A 174 13.29 -3.70 -9.38
N TYR A 175 12.92 -2.93 -8.34
CA TYR A 175 11.81 -3.28 -7.46
C TYR A 175 10.50 -2.72 -7.98
N VAL A 176 9.57 -3.61 -8.31
CA VAL A 176 8.20 -3.29 -8.71
C VAL A 176 7.29 -3.54 -7.52
N LYS A 177 6.82 -2.45 -6.92
CA LYS A 177 5.90 -2.53 -5.78
C LYS A 177 4.53 -3.03 -6.24
N VAL A 178 3.96 -4.00 -5.52
CA VAL A 178 2.61 -4.54 -5.73
C VAL A 178 1.85 -4.59 -4.40
N PRO A 179 0.51 -4.54 -4.41
CA PRO A 179 -0.28 -4.70 -3.20
C PRO A 179 -0.06 -6.06 -2.52
N VAL A 180 -0.29 -6.11 -1.21
CA VAL A 180 -0.35 -7.36 -0.45
C VAL A 180 -1.57 -8.18 -0.89
N GLY A 181 -1.42 -9.49 -1.00
CA GLY A 181 -2.43 -10.41 -1.53
C GLY A 181 -2.43 -10.52 -3.05
N THR A 182 -1.32 -10.17 -3.71
CA THR A 182 -1.17 -10.30 -5.16
C THR A 182 -0.74 -11.73 -5.52
N LEU A 183 -1.59 -12.43 -6.27
CA LEU A 183 -1.28 -13.66 -6.96
C LEU A 183 -0.54 -13.36 -8.26
N VAL A 184 0.60 -14.01 -8.45
CA VAL A 184 1.38 -13.96 -9.69
C VAL A 184 1.13 -15.24 -10.46
N LYS A 185 0.51 -15.12 -11.64
CA LYS A 185 0.26 -16.23 -12.56
C LYS A 185 1.11 -16.10 -13.81
N GLU A 186 1.51 -17.23 -14.36
CA GLU A 186 2.12 -17.36 -15.68
C GLU A 186 1.42 -18.50 -16.41
N ASP A 187 0.95 -18.25 -17.62
CA ASP A 187 0.21 -19.22 -18.44
C ASP A 187 -0.93 -19.95 -17.69
N GLY A 188 -1.62 -19.22 -16.81
CA GLY A 188 -2.74 -19.72 -16.00
C GLY A 188 -2.34 -20.49 -14.74
N LYS A 189 -1.05 -20.80 -14.54
CA LYS A 189 -0.53 -21.43 -13.32
C LYS A 189 -0.10 -20.36 -12.32
N VAL A 190 -0.43 -20.57 -11.05
CA VAL A 190 0.03 -19.70 -9.95
C VAL A 190 1.50 -20.02 -9.66
N VAL A 191 2.38 -19.03 -9.82
CA VAL A 191 3.83 -19.18 -9.59
C VAL A 191 4.23 -18.60 -8.23
N ALA A 192 3.56 -17.55 -7.78
CA ALA A 192 3.78 -16.96 -6.46
C ALA A 192 2.51 -16.33 -5.89
N ASP A 193 2.49 -16.22 -4.57
CA ASP A 193 1.39 -15.62 -3.80
C ASP A 193 1.99 -14.69 -2.75
N LEU A 194 1.94 -13.39 -3.04
CA LEU A 194 2.57 -12.37 -2.21
C LEU A 194 1.61 -11.96 -1.09
N THR A 195 1.64 -12.69 0.02
CA THR A 195 0.66 -12.57 1.12
C THR A 195 1.12 -11.65 2.24
N GLN A 196 2.43 -11.46 2.40
CA GLN A 196 2.99 -10.66 3.49
C GLN A 196 3.64 -9.38 2.98
N HIS A 197 3.76 -8.38 3.85
CA HIS A 197 4.47 -7.15 3.51
C HIS A 197 5.96 -7.39 3.41
N GLY A 198 6.59 -6.81 2.39
CA GLY A 198 8.01 -6.96 2.14
C GLY A 198 8.39 -8.29 1.50
N GLU A 199 7.41 -9.18 1.25
CA GLU A 199 7.64 -10.40 0.50
C GLU A 199 8.09 -10.06 -0.93
N GLU A 200 9.13 -10.74 -1.40
CA GLU A 200 9.80 -10.48 -2.66
C GLU A 200 9.73 -11.73 -3.55
N TYR A 201 9.39 -11.54 -4.82
CA TYR A 201 9.40 -12.59 -5.83
C TYR A 201 10.16 -12.11 -7.06
N VAL A 202 11.16 -12.89 -7.49
CA VAL A 202 11.93 -12.59 -8.70
C VAL A 202 11.05 -12.86 -9.92
N ALA A 203 10.53 -11.79 -10.50
CA ALA A 203 9.64 -11.85 -11.66
C ALA A 203 10.41 -12.22 -12.92
N ALA A 204 11.61 -11.67 -13.12
CA ALA A 204 12.50 -12.01 -14.22
C ALA A 204 13.96 -11.96 -13.79
N TYR A 205 14.72 -13.01 -14.10
CA TYR A 205 16.16 -13.04 -13.90
C TYR A 205 16.88 -12.21 -14.96
N GLY A 206 17.95 -11.54 -14.56
CA GLY A 206 18.86 -10.84 -15.46
C GLY A 206 19.83 -11.83 -16.09
N GLY A 207 20.33 -11.49 -17.28
CA GLY A 207 21.28 -12.33 -17.99
C GLY A 207 22.68 -12.27 -17.37
N ALA A 208 23.41 -13.37 -17.45
CA ALA A 208 24.78 -13.44 -16.96
C ALA A 208 25.75 -12.58 -17.81
N GLY A 209 26.72 -11.97 -17.14
CA GLY A 209 27.79 -11.23 -17.77
C GLY A 209 28.72 -12.12 -18.60
N GLY A 210 29.02 -11.68 -19.82
CA GLY A 210 29.91 -12.36 -20.74
C GLY A 210 31.35 -12.40 -20.23
N LYS A 211 32.07 -13.48 -20.51
CA LYS A 211 33.47 -13.67 -20.13
C LYS A 211 34.40 -13.01 -21.15
N GLY A 212 35.33 -12.20 -20.64
CA GLY A 212 36.39 -11.58 -21.44
C GLY A 212 37.46 -12.58 -21.85
N ASN A 213 38.33 -12.20 -22.78
CA ASN A 213 39.36 -13.11 -23.28
C ASN A 213 40.34 -13.60 -22.21
N ARG A 214 40.60 -12.79 -21.18
CA ARG A 214 41.42 -13.19 -20.03
C ARG A 214 40.87 -14.41 -19.28
N PHE A 215 39.54 -14.60 -19.26
CA PHE A 215 38.92 -15.76 -18.59
C PHE A 215 39.32 -17.09 -19.24
N PHE A 216 39.58 -17.08 -20.55
CA PHE A 216 39.94 -18.28 -21.33
C PHE A 216 41.45 -18.53 -21.39
N LEU A 217 42.24 -17.82 -20.58
CA LEU A 217 43.68 -18.02 -20.49
C LEU A 217 43.99 -19.41 -19.92
N SER A 218 44.69 -20.25 -20.69
CA SER A 218 45.12 -21.58 -20.26
C SER A 218 46.63 -21.76 -20.46
N ASN A 219 47.19 -22.88 -19.98
CA ASN A 219 48.61 -23.18 -20.22
C ASN A 219 48.90 -23.46 -21.70
N GLU A 220 47.92 -24.04 -22.41
CA GLU A 220 47.98 -24.37 -23.83
C GLU A 220 47.73 -23.15 -24.72
N ASN A 221 46.82 -22.25 -24.31
CA ASN A 221 46.50 -21.03 -25.04
C ASN A 221 46.78 -19.78 -24.19
N ARG A 222 47.96 -19.17 -24.43
CA ARG A 222 48.43 -17.96 -23.73
C ARG A 222 47.87 -16.65 -24.29
N ALA A 223 47.27 -16.67 -25.48
CA ALA A 223 46.70 -15.50 -26.15
C ALA A 223 45.30 -15.79 -26.69
N PRO A 224 44.34 -16.14 -25.80
CA PRO A 224 42.97 -16.40 -26.21
C PRO A 224 42.37 -15.16 -26.87
N THR A 225 41.76 -15.36 -28.04
CA THR A 225 40.93 -14.36 -28.73
C THR A 225 39.44 -14.60 -28.50
N LEU A 226 39.09 -15.73 -27.86
CA LEU A 226 37.72 -16.08 -27.54
C LEU A 226 37.19 -15.15 -26.44
N PHE A 227 36.00 -14.60 -26.64
CA PHE A 227 35.23 -13.88 -25.63
C PHE A 227 33.76 -14.23 -25.82
N THR A 228 32.96 -14.14 -24.77
CA THR A 228 31.53 -14.45 -24.84
C THR A 228 30.71 -13.17 -24.70
N PRO A 229 29.63 -13.01 -25.50
CA PRO A 229 28.66 -11.95 -25.27
C PRO A 229 27.93 -12.18 -23.94
N GLY A 230 27.31 -11.14 -23.40
CA GLY A 230 26.44 -11.28 -22.24
C GLY A 230 25.12 -11.94 -22.63
N GLU A 231 24.57 -12.73 -21.72
CA GLU A 231 23.32 -13.44 -21.96
C GLU A 231 22.13 -12.46 -21.95
N PRO A 232 21.09 -12.73 -22.77
CA PRO A 232 19.84 -11.98 -22.68
C PRO A 232 19.18 -12.21 -21.32
N GLY A 233 18.55 -11.17 -20.79
CA GLY A 233 17.71 -11.31 -19.61
C GLY A 233 16.47 -12.14 -19.90
N GLN A 234 15.92 -12.79 -18.87
CA GLN A 234 14.72 -13.58 -19.01
C GLN A 234 13.52 -12.68 -19.34
N GLU A 235 12.72 -13.09 -20.33
CA GLU A 235 11.47 -12.43 -20.67
C GLU A 235 10.29 -13.28 -20.22
N ARG A 236 9.38 -12.70 -19.43
CA ARG A 236 8.16 -13.36 -18.94
C ARG A 236 6.96 -12.45 -19.05
N VAL A 237 5.80 -13.08 -19.19
CA VAL A 237 4.51 -12.38 -19.22
C VAL A 237 3.69 -12.86 -18.04
N LEU A 238 3.57 -11.99 -17.03
CA LEU A 238 2.92 -12.30 -15.78
C LEU A 238 1.52 -11.70 -15.73
N HIS A 239 0.60 -12.47 -15.17
CA HIS A 239 -0.76 -12.09 -14.87
C HIS A 239 -0.86 -11.87 -13.36
N LEU A 240 -0.96 -10.61 -12.95
CA LEU A 240 -1.11 -10.22 -11.56
C LEU A 240 -2.59 -10.14 -11.21
N GLU A 241 -2.99 -10.80 -10.15
CA GLU A 241 -4.37 -10.82 -9.63
C GLU A 241 -4.39 -10.48 -8.15
N LEU A 242 -5.15 -9.49 -7.74
CA LEU A 242 -5.37 -9.19 -6.33
C LEU A 242 -6.44 -10.12 -5.75
N LYS A 243 -6.15 -10.83 -4.66
CA LYS A 243 -7.14 -11.70 -3.98
C LYS A 243 -8.26 -10.93 -3.30
N THR A 244 -8.03 -9.69 -2.89
CA THR A 244 -8.98 -8.89 -2.10
C THR A 244 -9.77 -7.93 -2.99
N THR A 245 -11.07 -8.14 -3.09
CA THR A 245 -12.01 -7.32 -3.88
C THR A 245 -12.27 -5.95 -3.25
N ALA A 246 -12.43 -5.89 -1.92
CA ALA A 246 -12.68 -4.66 -1.17
C ALA A 246 -12.38 -4.86 0.31
N HIS A 247 -12.15 -3.77 1.04
CA HIS A 247 -11.98 -3.85 2.49
C HIS A 247 -13.33 -4.03 3.19
N ALA A 248 -14.36 -3.33 2.70
CA ALA A 248 -15.72 -3.38 3.24
C ALA A 248 -16.70 -3.93 2.21
N GLY A 249 -17.65 -4.76 2.65
CA GLY A 249 -18.77 -5.23 1.83
C GLY A 249 -20.11 -4.71 2.32
N LEU A 250 -20.88 -4.03 1.47
CA LEU A 250 -22.27 -3.65 1.75
C LEU A 250 -23.19 -4.86 1.55
N VAL A 251 -23.89 -5.25 2.61
CA VAL A 251 -24.78 -6.42 2.64
C VAL A 251 -26.17 -5.97 3.04
N GLY A 252 -27.19 -6.34 2.29
CA GLY A 252 -28.56 -5.91 2.56
C GLY A 252 -29.53 -6.39 1.50
N PHE A 253 -30.83 -6.28 1.78
CA PHE A 253 -31.87 -6.63 0.82
C PHE A 253 -31.85 -5.75 -0.43
N PRO A 254 -32.46 -6.19 -1.55
CA PRO A 254 -32.80 -5.30 -2.65
C PRO A 254 -33.53 -4.06 -2.13
N ASN A 255 -33.30 -2.89 -2.74
CA ASN A 255 -33.93 -1.61 -2.39
C ASN A 255 -33.62 -1.04 -0.98
N ALA A 256 -32.75 -1.67 -0.19
CA ALA A 256 -32.23 -1.10 1.06
C ALA A 256 -31.38 0.18 0.84
N GLY A 257 -31.04 0.49 -0.42
CA GLY A 257 -30.29 1.69 -0.80
C GLY A 257 -28.77 1.53 -0.81
N LYS A 258 -28.26 0.29 -0.91
CA LYS A 258 -26.81 0.00 -0.95
C LYS A 258 -26.05 0.75 -2.05
N SER A 259 -26.52 0.68 -3.29
CA SER A 259 -25.85 1.35 -4.42
C SER A 259 -25.93 2.88 -4.29
N SER A 260 -27.02 3.42 -3.74
CA SER A 260 -27.15 4.85 -3.43
C SER A 260 -26.16 5.25 -2.34
N LEU A 261 -26.04 4.46 -1.27
CA LEU A 261 -25.09 4.67 -0.20
C LEU A 261 -23.65 4.62 -0.73
N LEU A 262 -23.31 3.64 -1.57
CA LEU A 262 -21.98 3.54 -2.18
C LEU A 262 -21.63 4.78 -2.99
N ARG A 263 -22.59 5.32 -3.76
CA ARG A 263 -22.41 6.56 -4.52
C ARG A 263 -22.25 7.78 -3.61
N ALA A 264 -22.94 7.81 -2.47
CA ALA A 264 -22.89 8.91 -1.52
C ALA A 264 -21.55 8.96 -0.75
N ILE A 265 -20.98 7.80 -0.41
CA ILE A 265 -19.70 7.73 0.33
C ILE A 265 -18.46 7.76 -0.60
N SER A 266 -18.61 7.38 -1.85
CA SER A 266 -17.50 7.30 -2.80
C SER A 266 -17.24 8.67 -3.43
N ASN A 267 -16.01 9.17 -3.32
CA ASN A 267 -15.58 10.42 -3.98
C ASN A 267 -15.54 10.29 -5.51
N ALA A 268 -15.54 9.06 -6.04
CA ALA A 268 -15.56 8.76 -7.46
C ALA A 268 -16.84 7.99 -7.84
N LYS A 269 -17.24 8.06 -9.12
CA LYS A 269 -18.31 7.18 -9.63
C LYS A 269 -17.90 5.72 -9.41
N PRO A 270 -18.73 4.90 -8.73
CA PRO A 270 -18.41 3.49 -8.50
C PRO A 270 -18.09 2.78 -9.81
N ALA A 271 -16.95 2.09 -9.85
CA ALA A 271 -16.53 1.33 -11.02
C ALA A 271 -17.19 -0.06 -11.02
N VAL A 272 -17.52 -0.54 -12.21
CA VAL A 272 -18.01 -1.91 -12.40
C VAL A 272 -16.80 -2.83 -12.43
N ALA A 273 -16.65 -3.70 -11.43
CA ALA A 273 -15.53 -4.63 -11.38
C ALA A 273 -15.95 -5.96 -12.01
N ALA A 274 -15.35 -6.31 -13.16
CA ALA A 274 -15.63 -7.55 -13.88
C ALA A 274 -14.70 -8.67 -13.41
N TYR A 275 -15.24 -9.65 -12.70
CA TYR A 275 -14.47 -10.81 -12.24
C TYR A 275 -14.76 -12.03 -13.14
N PRO A 276 -13.75 -12.84 -13.48
CA PRO A 276 -13.91 -13.98 -14.40
C PRO A 276 -14.83 -15.10 -13.88
N PHE A 277 -15.27 -15.02 -12.62
CA PHE A 277 -16.15 -15.99 -11.97
C PHE A 277 -17.49 -15.40 -11.51
N THR A 278 -17.80 -14.16 -11.90
CA THR A 278 -19.05 -13.49 -11.56
C THR A 278 -19.98 -13.38 -12.74
N THR A 279 -21.23 -13.79 -12.57
CA THR A 279 -22.31 -13.48 -13.51
C THR A 279 -22.77 -12.02 -13.38
N LEU A 280 -22.52 -11.37 -12.24
CA LEU A 280 -22.87 -9.97 -11.98
C LEU A 280 -21.69 -9.23 -11.35
N ASN A 281 -21.30 -8.15 -12.00
CA ASN A 281 -20.16 -7.33 -11.61
C ASN A 281 -20.54 -6.46 -10.40
N PRO A 282 -19.92 -6.64 -9.21
CA PRO A 282 -20.19 -5.76 -8.09
C PRO A 282 -19.64 -4.35 -8.38
N HIS A 283 -20.28 -3.35 -7.81
CA HIS A 283 -19.81 -1.98 -7.89
C HIS A 283 -18.82 -1.73 -6.75
N VAL A 284 -17.63 -1.23 -7.09
CA VAL A 284 -16.62 -0.87 -6.09
C VAL A 284 -16.46 0.65 -6.06
N GLY A 285 -16.64 1.23 -4.89
CA GLY A 285 -16.41 2.64 -4.58
C GLY A 285 -15.17 2.80 -3.72
N VAL A 286 -14.48 3.94 -3.86
CA VAL A 286 -13.30 4.25 -3.06
C VAL A 286 -13.58 5.48 -2.21
N VAL A 287 -13.48 5.30 -0.90
CA VAL A 287 -13.57 6.37 0.10
C VAL A 287 -12.16 6.90 0.34
N CYS A 288 -11.92 8.19 0.10
CA CYS A 288 -10.63 8.82 0.36
C CYS A 288 -10.71 9.69 1.62
N TYR A 289 -9.81 9.45 2.56
CA TYR A 289 -9.68 10.23 3.78
C TYR A 289 -8.69 11.39 3.63
N GLN A 290 -8.71 12.31 4.59
CA GLN A 290 -7.87 13.52 4.56
C GLN A 290 -6.36 13.21 4.68
N ASP A 291 -6.02 12.07 5.27
CA ASP A 291 -4.66 11.54 5.40
C ASP A 291 -4.21 10.72 4.19
N TYR A 292 -4.90 10.85 3.05
CA TYR A 292 -4.63 10.15 1.78
C TYR A 292 -4.87 8.64 1.79
N GLU A 293 -5.36 8.10 2.89
CA GLU A 293 -5.76 6.72 2.98
C GLU A 293 -7.03 6.45 2.18
N GLN A 294 -7.05 5.30 1.51
CA GLN A 294 -8.15 4.91 0.61
C GLN A 294 -8.79 3.62 1.08
N VAL A 295 -10.10 3.60 1.28
CA VAL A 295 -10.84 2.40 1.66
C VAL A 295 -11.78 2.03 0.52
N ALA A 296 -11.47 0.92 -0.16
CA ALA A 296 -12.37 0.28 -1.12
C ALA A 296 -13.58 -0.36 -0.40
N VAL A 297 -14.78 0.00 -0.85
CA VAL A 297 -16.07 -0.53 -0.41
C VAL A 297 -16.76 -1.16 -1.61
N ALA A 298 -17.18 -2.41 -1.50
CA ALA A 298 -17.93 -3.09 -2.55
C ALA A 298 -19.43 -3.13 -2.21
N ASP A 299 -20.27 -2.78 -3.18
CA ASP A 299 -21.70 -3.08 -3.16
C ASP A 299 -21.91 -4.51 -3.67
N ILE A 300 -22.28 -5.39 -2.74
CA ILE A 300 -22.64 -6.76 -3.08
C ILE A 300 -24.14 -6.75 -3.44
N PRO A 301 -24.53 -7.24 -4.62
CA PRO A 301 -25.93 -7.29 -5.02
C PRO A 301 -26.80 -7.98 -3.97
N GLY A 302 -28.03 -7.47 -3.82
CA GLY A 302 -28.83 -7.72 -2.62
C GLY A 302 -29.10 -9.19 -2.34
N LEU A 303 -28.85 -9.59 -1.09
CA LEU A 303 -29.21 -10.91 -0.60
C LEU A 303 -30.74 -11.00 -0.49
N ILE A 304 -31.29 -12.10 -0.97
CA ILE A 304 -32.69 -12.48 -0.79
C ILE A 304 -32.76 -13.64 0.20
N LYS A 305 -33.92 -13.86 0.83
CA LYS A 305 -34.10 -15.01 1.72
C LYS A 305 -33.90 -16.32 0.93
N GLY A 306 -33.12 -17.25 1.48
CA GLY A 306 -32.72 -18.50 0.83
C GLY A 306 -31.53 -18.37 -0.13
N ALA A 307 -30.76 -17.28 -0.10
CA ALA A 307 -29.57 -17.10 -0.94
C ALA A 307 -28.52 -18.22 -0.73
N HIS A 308 -28.36 -18.74 0.50
CA HIS A 308 -27.48 -19.88 0.79
C HIS A 308 -27.90 -21.18 0.07
N GLN A 309 -29.17 -21.32 -0.30
CA GLN A 309 -29.73 -22.50 -0.98
C GLN A 309 -29.68 -22.38 -2.52
N ASN A 310 -28.88 -21.46 -3.06
CA ASN A 310 -28.90 -21.08 -4.48
C ASN A 310 -30.26 -20.55 -4.98
N ARG A 311 -31.16 -20.06 -4.11
CA ARG A 311 -32.31 -19.29 -4.61
C ARG A 311 -31.81 -17.95 -5.14
N GLY A 312 -32.09 -17.69 -6.42
CA GLY A 312 -31.53 -16.56 -7.15
C GLY A 312 -30.04 -16.75 -7.44
N LEU A 313 -29.24 -15.72 -7.16
CA LEU A 313 -27.82 -15.63 -7.52
C LEU A 313 -26.87 -15.85 -6.30
N GLY A 314 -27.41 -16.41 -5.22
CA GLY A 314 -26.86 -16.30 -3.86
C GLY A 314 -25.44 -16.83 -3.64
N MET A 315 -25.10 -18.07 -4.04
CA MET A 315 -23.77 -18.63 -3.76
C MET A 315 -22.64 -17.93 -4.50
N ALA A 316 -22.88 -17.43 -5.72
CA ALA A 316 -21.88 -16.67 -6.46
C ALA A 316 -21.58 -15.33 -5.76
N PHE A 317 -22.59 -14.70 -5.16
CA PHE A 317 -22.42 -13.46 -4.41
C PHE A 317 -21.76 -13.65 -3.06
N LEU A 318 -22.10 -14.70 -2.34
CA LEU A 318 -21.55 -14.97 -1.02
C LEU A 318 -20.02 -15.17 -1.07
N ARG A 319 -19.48 -15.72 -2.17
CA ARG A 319 -18.02 -15.78 -2.42
C ARG A 319 -17.34 -14.39 -2.47
N HIS A 320 -18.05 -13.33 -2.83
CA HIS A 320 -17.50 -11.95 -2.85
C HIS A 320 -17.43 -11.37 -1.45
N ILE A 321 -18.41 -11.72 -0.61
CA ILE A 321 -18.43 -11.34 0.80
C ILE A 321 -17.25 -11.95 1.53
N GLU A 322 -16.86 -13.18 1.19
CA GLU A 322 -15.69 -13.84 1.79
C GLU A 322 -14.39 -13.03 1.63
N ARG A 323 -14.27 -12.25 0.54
CA ARG A 323 -13.09 -11.44 0.23
C ARG A 323 -13.08 -10.07 0.93
N CYS A 324 -14.13 -9.71 1.66
CA CYS A 324 -14.24 -8.45 2.40
C CYS A 324 -13.69 -8.62 3.82
N CYS A 325 -12.93 -7.63 4.31
CA CYS A 325 -12.34 -7.67 5.66
C CYS A 325 -13.40 -7.45 6.75
N PHE A 326 -14.37 -6.56 6.49
CA PHE A 326 -15.47 -6.23 7.38
C PHE A 326 -16.77 -5.98 6.61
N LEU A 327 -17.91 -6.07 7.30
CA LEU A 327 -19.24 -6.07 6.69
C LEU A 327 -20.09 -4.86 7.15
N LEU A 328 -20.83 -4.30 6.21
CA LEU A 328 -21.72 -3.17 6.41
C LEU A 328 -23.16 -3.64 6.15
N TYR A 329 -23.93 -3.90 7.21
CA TYR A 329 -25.32 -4.35 7.06
C TYR A 329 -26.23 -3.16 6.79
N VAL A 330 -26.71 -3.01 5.56
CA VAL A 330 -27.64 -1.95 5.16
C VAL A 330 -29.07 -2.44 5.34
N VAL A 331 -29.76 -1.85 6.32
CA VAL A 331 -31.13 -2.16 6.70
C VAL A 331 -32.04 -1.00 6.32
N ASP A 332 -33.21 -1.30 5.78
CA ASP A 332 -34.20 -0.30 5.42
C ASP A 332 -35.10 0.02 6.63
N LEU A 333 -34.97 1.22 7.19
CA LEU A 333 -35.77 1.64 8.35
C LEU A 333 -37.22 1.97 7.99
N SER A 334 -37.59 2.09 6.70
CA SER A 334 -38.96 2.39 6.31
C SER A 334 -39.90 1.19 6.44
N VAL A 335 -39.34 -0.02 6.58
CA VAL A 335 -40.11 -1.26 6.69
C VAL A 335 -40.60 -1.44 8.14
N SER A 336 -41.75 -2.09 8.32
CA SER A 336 -42.38 -2.28 9.63
C SER A 336 -41.51 -3.04 10.65
N GLN A 337 -40.66 -3.97 10.19
CA GLN A 337 -39.79 -4.77 11.06
C GLN A 337 -38.36 -4.81 10.50
N PRO A 338 -37.52 -3.80 10.77
CA PRO A 338 -36.13 -3.78 10.27
C PRO A 338 -35.23 -4.81 10.96
N TRP A 339 -35.53 -5.20 12.20
CA TRP A 339 -34.74 -6.19 12.97
C TRP A 339 -34.79 -7.58 12.35
N THR A 340 -35.94 -8.00 11.79
CA THR A 340 -36.05 -9.28 11.09
C THR A 340 -35.21 -9.29 9.82
N GLN A 341 -35.09 -8.15 9.12
CA GLN A 341 -34.17 -8.06 7.98
C GLN A 341 -32.71 -8.33 8.40
N LEU A 342 -32.27 -7.72 9.50
CA LEU A 342 -30.91 -7.94 10.00
C LEU A 342 -30.68 -9.40 10.40
N GLN A 343 -31.64 -10.01 11.10
CA GLN A 343 -31.58 -11.41 11.49
C GLN A 343 -31.52 -12.35 10.29
N ASP A 344 -32.35 -12.11 9.27
CA ASP A 344 -32.33 -12.86 8.02
C ASP A 344 -30.95 -12.76 7.34
N LEU A 345 -30.39 -11.56 7.22
CA LEU A 345 -29.07 -11.36 6.61
C LEU A 345 -27.96 -12.08 7.38
N LYS A 346 -27.98 -12.03 8.72
CA LYS A 346 -27.04 -12.76 9.57
C LYS A 346 -27.18 -14.27 9.39
N TYR A 347 -28.42 -14.76 9.38
CA TYR A 347 -28.72 -16.18 9.18
C TYR A 347 -28.20 -16.68 7.82
N GLU A 348 -28.47 -15.96 6.73
CA GLU A 348 -28.02 -16.33 5.38
C GLU A 348 -26.48 -16.44 5.29
N LEU A 349 -25.75 -15.50 5.91
CA LEU A 349 -24.28 -15.53 5.93
C LEU A 349 -23.74 -16.70 6.76
N GLU A 350 -24.37 -17.00 7.89
CA GLU A 350 -23.96 -18.09 8.78
C GLU A 350 -24.23 -19.47 8.16
N GLN A 351 -25.37 -19.62 7.46
CA GLN A 351 -25.69 -20.83 6.71
C GLN A 351 -24.74 -21.08 5.55
N TYR A 352 -24.24 -20.01 4.92
CA TYR A 352 -23.24 -20.13 3.87
C TYR A 352 -21.89 -20.60 4.42
N LYS A 353 -21.40 -19.92 5.47
CA LYS A 353 -20.12 -20.25 6.10
C LYS A 353 -20.13 -19.84 7.55
N LYS A 354 -19.87 -20.81 8.42
CA LYS A 354 -19.77 -20.58 9.86
C LYS A 354 -18.71 -19.53 10.17
N GLY A 355 -19.08 -18.54 11.00
CA GLY A 355 -18.21 -17.43 11.40
C GLY A 355 -18.07 -16.30 10.36
N LEU A 356 -18.76 -16.35 9.21
CA LEU A 356 -18.77 -15.23 8.27
C LEU A 356 -19.56 -14.05 8.83
N SER A 357 -20.63 -14.33 9.58
CA SER A 357 -21.39 -13.29 10.26
C SER A 357 -20.51 -12.60 11.30
N GLU A 358 -19.67 -13.33 12.04
CA GLU A 358 -18.79 -12.88 13.14
C GLU A 358 -17.71 -11.86 12.78
N ARG A 359 -17.52 -11.57 11.50
CA ARG A 359 -16.57 -10.54 11.06
C ARG A 359 -16.89 -9.17 11.67
N PRO A 360 -15.89 -8.28 11.80
CA PRO A 360 -16.13 -6.90 12.22
C PRO A 360 -17.24 -6.30 11.37
N ARG A 361 -18.25 -5.71 12.03
CA ARG A 361 -19.49 -5.31 11.37
C ARG A 361 -20.03 -4.01 11.94
N VAL A 362 -20.84 -3.34 11.12
CA VAL A 362 -21.69 -2.23 11.56
C VAL A 362 -23.05 -2.35 10.90
N VAL A 363 -24.10 -1.97 11.63
CA VAL A 363 -25.46 -1.92 11.13
C VAL A 363 -25.78 -0.49 10.71
N ILE A 364 -26.22 -0.33 9.46
CA ILE A 364 -26.57 0.94 8.85
C ILE A 364 -28.08 0.96 8.69
N GLY A 365 -28.76 1.81 9.46
CA GLY A 365 -30.18 2.11 9.30
C GLY A 365 -30.36 3.20 8.25
N ASN A 366 -30.68 2.82 7.02
CA ASN A 366 -30.86 3.77 5.91
C ASN A 366 -32.32 4.31 5.86
N LYS A 367 -32.50 5.41 5.11
CA LYS A 367 -33.77 6.11 4.85
C LYS A 367 -34.37 6.85 6.05
N ILE A 368 -33.55 7.43 6.92
CA ILE A 368 -34.02 8.22 8.09
C ILE A 368 -34.83 9.48 7.70
N ASP A 369 -34.81 9.87 6.43
CA ASP A 369 -35.65 10.92 5.86
C ASP A 369 -37.16 10.61 5.97
N LEU A 370 -37.53 9.34 6.10
CA LEU A 370 -38.92 8.91 6.24
C LEU A 370 -39.40 8.94 7.71
N ALA A 371 -40.63 9.38 7.93
CA ALA A 371 -41.20 9.54 9.28
C ALA A 371 -41.26 8.19 10.06
N GLN A 372 -41.59 7.10 9.37
CA GLN A 372 -41.64 5.75 9.94
C GLN A 372 -40.27 5.29 10.49
N SER A 373 -39.18 5.75 9.88
CA SER A 373 -37.83 5.37 10.26
C SER A 373 -37.42 5.90 11.63
N ARG A 374 -37.99 7.04 12.07
CA ARG A 374 -37.74 7.62 13.39
C ARG A 374 -38.31 6.76 14.53
N ILE A 375 -39.42 6.06 14.27
CA ILE A 375 -40.06 5.15 15.22
C ILE A 375 -39.29 3.83 15.29
N ASN A 376 -38.82 3.34 14.14
CA ASN A 376 -38.15 2.05 14.06
C ASN A 376 -36.68 2.07 14.52
N LEU A 377 -36.03 3.24 14.51
CA LEU A 377 -34.64 3.37 14.95
C LEU A 377 -34.37 2.92 16.40
N PRO A 378 -35.12 3.38 17.42
CA PRO A 378 -34.93 2.89 18.79
C PRO A 378 -35.21 1.39 18.91
N LEU A 379 -36.26 0.90 18.25
CA LEU A 379 -36.60 -0.53 18.23
C LEU A 379 -35.46 -1.37 17.64
N LEU A 380 -34.83 -0.92 16.55
CA LEU A 380 -33.69 -1.61 15.97
C LEU A 380 -32.52 -1.69 16.95
N LYS A 381 -32.24 -0.61 17.68
CA LYS A 381 -31.16 -0.55 18.70
C LYS A 381 -31.41 -1.48 19.89
N GLU A 382 -32.67 -1.68 20.28
CA GLU A 382 -33.03 -2.61 21.36
C GLU A 382 -32.86 -4.08 20.95
N HIS A 383 -32.99 -4.38 19.66
CA HIS A 383 -32.92 -5.75 19.13
C HIS A 383 -31.53 -6.17 18.66
N THR A 384 -30.50 -5.32 18.81
CA THR A 384 -29.13 -5.64 18.38
C THR A 384 -28.09 -5.03 19.30
N ASP A 385 -27.08 -5.82 19.68
CA ASP A 385 -25.92 -5.34 20.42
C ASP A 385 -24.88 -4.64 19.53
N ASP A 386 -25.01 -4.80 18.20
CA ASP A 386 -24.12 -4.18 17.22
C ASP A 386 -24.31 -2.64 17.18
N ARG A 387 -23.23 -1.92 16.86
CA ARG A 387 -23.31 -0.47 16.65
C ARG A 387 -24.21 -0.15 15.45
N VAL A 388 -25.27 0.62 15.71
CA VAL A 388 -26.24 1.09 14.70
C VAL A 388 -25.97 2.55 14.34
N ILE A 389 -25.64 2.80 13.08
CA ILE A 389 -25.51 4.15 12.51
C ILE A 389 -26.72 4.42 11.61
N ALA A 390 -27.51 5.41 11.95
CA ALA A 390 -28.69 5.79 11.15
C ALA A 390 -28.35 6.95 10.23
N LEU A 391 -28.68 6.83 8.94
CA LEU A 391 -28.33 7.82 7.93
C LEU A 391 -29.39 7.88 6.81
N SER A 392 -29.29 8.88 5.96
CA SER A 392 -29.97 8.89 4.67
C SER A 392 -28.97 9.03 3.53
N ALA A 393 -28.89 7.98 2.71
CA ALA A 393 -28.06 7.99 1.50
C ALA A 393 -28.58 8.99 0.45
N LEU A 394 -29.84 9.43 0.53
CA LEU A 394 -30.44 10.34 -0.43
C LEU A 394 -30.16 11.81 -0.08
N THR A 395 -30.34 12.19 1.18
CA THR A 395 -30.11 13.58 1.65
C THR A 395 -28.65 13.82 2.03
N GLY A 396 -27.90 12.76 2.34
CA GLY A 396 -26.55 12.85 2.87
C GLY A 396 -26.49 13.00 4.39
N ASP A 397 -27.63 12.94 5.07
CA ASP A 397 -27.71 13.08 6.52
C ASP A 397 -26.93 11.96 7.23
N ASN A 398 -26.06 12.37 8.14
CA ASN A 398 -25.24 11.51 9.00
C ASN A 398 -24.24 10.57 8.28
N LEU A 399 -23.83 10.89 7.05
CA LEU A 399 -22.78 10.15 6.35
C LEU A 399 -21.41 10.28 7.02
N GLU A 400 -21.12 11.41 7.67
CA GLU A 400 -19.83 11.66 8.33
C GLU A 400 -19.56 10.67 9.46
N GLU A 401 -20.58 10.33 10.26
CA GLU A 401 -20.46 9.32 11.33
C GLU A 401 -20.10 7.94 10.75
N LEU A 402 -20.71 7.57 9.63
CA LEU A 402 -20.38 6.33 8.93
C LEU A 402 -18.92 6.33 8.44
N LEU A 403 -18.46 7.43 7.84
CA LEU A 403 -17.09 7.54 7.34
C LEU A 403 -16.05 7.44 8.47
N LEU A 404 -16.30 8.10 9.60
CA LEU A 404 -15.43 8.00 10.77
C LEU A 404 -15.37 6.56 11.30
N HIS A 405 -16.52 5.91 11.44
CA HIS A 405 -16.54 4.53 11.94
C HIS A 405 -15.95 3.51 10.96
N LEU A 406 -16.15 3.71 9.65
CA LEU A 406 -15.48 2.92 8.62
C LEU A 406 -13.96 3.01 8.75
N ARG A 407 -13.44 4.19 9.11
CA ARG A 407 -12.01 4.35 9.34
C ARG A 407 -11.54 3.60 10.58
N GLU A 408 -12.29 3.67 11.68
CA GLU A 408 -11.98 2.92 12.91
C GLU A 408 -11.88 1.42 12.65
N LEU A 409 -12.85 0.85 11.90
CA LEU A 409 -12.86 -0.56 11.51
C LEU A 409 -11.65 -0.91 10.63
N TYR A 410 -11.30 -0.04 9.69
CA TYR A 410 -10.14 -0.23 8.83
C TYR A 410 -8.83 -0.21 9.62
N ASP A 411 -8.64 0.75 10.52
CA ASP A 411 -7.43 0.88 11.33
C ASP A 411 -7.29 -0.31 12.30
N ALA A 412 -8.40 -0.79 12.88
CA ALA A 412 -8.42 -1.99 13.72
C ALA A 412 -8.01 -3.24 12.92
N TYR A 413 -8.50 -3.37 11.69
CA TYR A 413 -8.08 -4.44 10.78
C TYR A 413 -6.58 -4.36 10.47
N VAL A 414 -6.07 -3.19 10.10
CA VAL A 414 -4.65 -2.98 9.82
C VAL A 414 -3.77 -3.34 11.02
N LYS A 415 -4.17 -2.96 12.24
CA LYS A 415 -3.45 -3.34 13.48
C LYS A 415 -3.42 -4.85 13.71
N THR A 416 -4.53 -5.54 13.45
CA THR A 416 -4.63 -7.01 13.60
C THR A 416 -3.74 -7.74 12.60
N GLU A 417 -3.62 -7.21 11.38
CA GLU A 417 -2.71 -7.77 10.37
C GLU A 417 -1.23 -7.46 10.67
N GLN A 418 -0.95 -6.31 11.28
CA GLN A 418 0.40 -5.98 11.74
C GLN A 418 0.89 -6.92 12.85
N SER A 419 0.03 -7.27 13.81
CA SER A 419 0.40 -8.20 14.88
C SER A 419 0.59 -9.63 14.38
N ARG A 420 -0.20 -10.08 13.38
CA ARG A 420 0.00 -11.39 12.72
C ARG A 420 1.32 -11.49 11.96
N GLY A 421 1.71 -10.41 11.28
CA GLY A 421 2.99 -10.32 10.55
C GLY A 421 4.23 -10.13 11.43
N GLN A 422 4.08 -9.95 12.75
CA GLN A 422 5.17 -9.87 13.73
C GLN A 422 5.37 -11.19 14.50
N SER A 423 4.96 -12.32 13.94
CA SER A 423 5.45 -13.61 14.44
C SER A 423 6.95 -13.65 14.13
N PRO A 424 7.86 -13.65 15.15
CA PRO A 424 9.28 -13.70 14.86
C PRO A 424 9.53 -15.01 14.12
N VAL A 425 10.12 -14.90 12.93
CA VAL A 425 10.72 -16.03 12.24
C VAL A 425 11.67 -16.64 13.27
N LYS A 426 11.31 -17.80 13.83
CA LYS A 426 12.25 -18.61 14.61
C LYS A 426 13.24 -19.13 13.59
N TRP A 427 14.43 -18.56 13.61
CA TRP A 427 15.60 -19.05 12.89
C TRP A 427 16.00 -20.41 13.43
#